data_AF-A0ABD5U0L6-F1
#
_entry.id   AF-A0ABD5U0L6-F1
#
_cell.length_a   1.000
_cell.length_b   1.000
_cell.length_c   1.000
_cell.angle_alpha   90.00
_cell.angle_beta   90.00
_cell.angle_gamma   90.00
#
_symmetry.space_group_name_H-M   'P 1'
#
loop_
_entity.id
_entity.type
_entity.pdbx_description
1 polymer ?
#
loop_
_entity_poly.entity_id
_entity_poly.type
_entity_poly.pdbx_seq_one_letter_code
_entity_poly.pdbx_strand_id
1 'polypeptide(L)'
;MFVHLLPEITARQAEMAGGESATGVAAAGGELSLFIVALAGFALFYALERLAARSRRETDGDEVLGDAETRTPASVFWIHLGSFSAYNGLVGYLLLHREETGLLNLLFYFTAMALHFVVNDYGLHEHHREAYTRVGRWLLAGSVLLGFLVGSLVAVPEVLPSLLLAFLAGGVILNVIKEELPEERQSRFWAFAAGLVGYTAVLLAV
;
A
#
# COMPACT_ATOMS: atom_id res chain seq x y z
N MET A 1 8.50 6.61 0.64
CA MET A 1 7.99 5.32 0.10
C MET A 1 9.05 4.54 -0.67
N PHE A 2 9.49 4.95 -1.88
CA PHE A 2 10.47 4.15 -2.67
C PHE A 2 11.78 3.81 -1.94
N VAL A 3 12.40 4.79 -1.27
CA VAL A 3 13.67 4.62 -0.53
C VAL A 3 13.53 3.69 0.69
N HIS A 4 12.30 3.41 1.13
CA HIS A 4 12.06 2.49 2.26
C HIS A 4 11.53 1.13 1.77
N LEU A 5 10.59 1.12 0.82
CA LEU A 5 9.96 -0.10 0.31
C LEU A 5 10.91 -0.99 -0.50
N LEU A 6 11.73 -0.41 -1.38
CA LEU A 6 12.61 -1.21 -2.23
C LEU A 6 13.74 -1.88 -1.41
N PRO A 7 14.42 -1.19 -0.47
CA PRO A 7 15.38 -1.84 0.41
C PRO A 7 14.73 -2.91 1.29
N GLU A 8 13.53 -2.68 1.83
CA GLU A 8 12.81 -3.67 2.64
C GLU A 8 12.49 -4.95 1.83
N ILE A 9 11.98 -4.79 0.60
CA ILE A 9 11.75 -5.93 -0.30
C ILE A 9 13.07 -6.67 -0.57
N THR A 10 14.15 -5.94 -0.78
CA THR A 10 15.49 -6.53 -1.01
C THR A 10 16.01 -7.28 0.22
N ALA A 11 15.79 -6.75 1.42
CA ALA A 11 16.18 -7.39 2.68
C ALA A 11 15.41 -8.70 2.90
N ARG A 12 14.07 -8.66 2.78
CA ARG A 12 13.21 -9.85 2.85
C ARG A 12 13.58 -10.91 1.82
N GLN A 13 13.97 -10.46 0.63
CA GLN A 13 14.40 -11.34 -0.44
C GLN A 13 15.74 -12.00 -0.15
N ALA A 14 16.69 -11.26 0.44
CA ALA A 14 17.97 -11.81 0.87
C ALA A 14 17.81 -12.84 1.99
N GLU A 15 16.90 -12.61 2.94
CA GLU A 15 16.53 -13.59 3.97
C GLU A 15 15.95 -14.87 3.37
N MET A 16 15.06 -14.74 2.39
CA MET A 16 14.47 -15.89 1.69
C MET A 16 15.50 -16.64 0.82
N ALA A 17 16.42 -15.93 0.18
CA ALA A 17 17.46 -16.53 -0.68
C ALA A 17 18.58 -17.21 0.12
N GLY A 18 18.85 -16.77 1.35
CA GLY A 18 19.85 -17.36 2.24
C GLY A 18 19.53 -18.80 2.70
N GLY A 19 18.30 -19.28 2.49
CA GLY A 19 17.85 -20.61 2.90
C GLY A 19 18.06 -21.75 1.90
N GLU A 20 18.32 -21.46 0.62
CA GLU A 20 18.41 -22.50 -0.41
C GLU A 20 19.68 -22.36 -1.26
N SER A 21 20.46 -23.44 -1.32
CA SER A 21 21.60 -23.63 -2.22
C SER A 21 21.14 -23.80 -3.68
N ALA A 22 20.35 -22.86 -4.20
CA ALA A 22 19.98 -22.83 -5.61
C ALA A 22 21.12 -22.17 -6.40
N THR A 23 21.64 -22.87 -7.41
CA THR A 23 22.59 -22.31 -8.39
C THR A 23 21.94 -22.29 -9.77
N GLY A 24 22.13 -21.22 -10.54
CA GLY A 24 21.62 -21.05 -11.91
C GLY A 24 20.33 -20.22 -12.02
N VAL A 25 19.58 -20.39 -13.13
CA VAL A 25 18.37 -19.58 -13.46
C VAL A 25 17.28 -19.67 -12.39
N ALA A 26 17.24 -20.76 -11.61
CA ALA A 26 16.36 -20.92 -10.45
C ALA A 26 16.75 -20.01 -9.27
N ALA A 27 18.05 -19.72 -9.08
CA ALA A 27 18.55 -18.75 -8.11
C ALA A 27 18.16 -17.33 -8.52
N ALA A 28 18.35 -16.98 -9.79
CA ALA A 28 17.90 -15.71 -10.37
C ALA A 28 16.37 -15.54 -10.30
N GLY A 29 15.62 -16.64 -10.42
CA GLY A 29 14.17 -16.67 -10.21
C GLY A 29 13.76 -16.42 -8.76
N GLY A 30 14.52 -16.96 -7.79
CA GLY A 30 14.37 -16.65 -6.36
C GLY A 30 14.75 -15.20 -6.03
N GLU A 31 15.84 -14.69 -6.63
CA GLU A 31 16.38 -13.32 -6.52
C GLU A 31 15.50 -12.24 -7.17
N LEU A 32 14.50 -12.62 -7.97
CA LEU A 32 13.51 -11.69 -8.52
C LEU A 32 12.07 -11.97 -8.07
N SER A 33 11.83 -13.02 -7.29
CA SER A 33 10.49 -13.45 -6.89
C SER A 33 9.64 -12.35 -6.26
N LEU A 34 10.16 -11.61 -5.27
CA LEU A 34 9.42 -10.50 -4.65
C LEU A 34 9.24 -9.32 -5.61
N PHE A 35 10.23 -9.01 -6.44
CA PHE A 35 10.09 -7.96 -7.46
C PHE A 35 9.06 -8.30 -8.55
N ILE A 36 8.98 -9.57 -8.97
CA ILE A 36 7.95 -10.06 -9.90
C ILE A 36 6.57 -9.95 -9.26
N VAL A 37 6.46 -10.26 -7.98
CA VAL A 37 5.20 -10.15 -7.21
C VAL A 37 4.80 -8.68 -7.05
N ALA A 38 5.75 -7.77 -6.80
CA ALA A 38 5.51 -6.34 -6.81
C ALA A 38 5.06 -5.83 -8.19
N LEU A 39 5.70 -6.30 -9.27
CA LEU A 39 5.28 -5.97 -10.63
C LEU A 39 3.88 -6.51 -10.94
N ALA A 40 3.54 -7.71 -10.48
CA ALA A 40 2.21 -8.30 -10.63
C ALA A 40 1.16 -7.46 -9.88
N GLY A 41 1.48 -7.01 -8.65
CA GLY A 41 0.65 -6.05 -7.92
C GLY A 41 0.44 -4.77 -8.70
N PHE A 42 1.52 -4.11 -9.13
CA PHE A 42 1.44 -2.91 -9.95
C PHE A 42 0.56 -3.11 -11.19
N ALA A 43 0.76 -4.20 -11.94
CA ALA A 43 0.03 -4.49 -13.17
C ALA A 43 -1.45 -4.78 -12.92
N LEU A 44 -1.78 -5.53 -11.86
CA LEU A 44 -3.17 -5.83 -11.51
C LEU A 44 -3.92 -4.56 -11.11
N PHE A 45 -3.33 -3.75 -10.23
CA PHE A 45 -3.92 -2.48 -9.82
C PHE A 45 -4.12 -1.54 -11.01
N TYR A 46 -3.15 -1.47 -11.92
CA TYR A 46 -3.28 -0.71 -13.16
C TYR A 46 -4.43 -1.23 -14.05
N ALA A 47 -4.56 -2.55 -14.18
CA ALA A 47 -5.61 -3.16 -14.98
C ALA A 47 -6.99 -2.89 -14.38
N LEU A 48 -7.17 -3.08 -13.06
CA LEU A 48 -8.41 -2.80 -12.34
C LEU A 48 -8.83 -1.35 -12.50
N GLU A 49 -7.89 -0.43 -12.33
CA GLU A 49 -8.11 1.00 -12.50
C GLU A 49 -8.53 1.34 -13.94
N ARG A 50 -7.84 0.76 -14.94
CA ARG A 50 -8.17 0.99 -16.35
C ARG A 50 -9.53 0.42 -16.73
N LEU A 51 -9.92 -0.72 -16.17
CA LEU A 51 -11.25 -1.31 -16.38
C LEU A 51 -12.33 -0.44 -15.74
N ALA A 52 -12.11 0.05 -14.51
CA ALA A 52 -13.02 0.97 -13.83
C ALA A 52 -13.20 2.28 -14.63
N ALA A 53 -12.11 2.82 -15.20
CA ALA A 53 -12.15 4.00 -16.04
C ALA A 53 -12.86 3.77 -17.40
N ARG A 54 -12.72 2.57 -18.00
CA ARG A 54 -13.37 2.21 -19.28
C ARG A 54 -14.87 1.98 -19.14
N SER A 55 -15.30 1.24 -18.11
CA SER A 55 -16.71 0.99 -17.82
C SER A 55 -17.51 2.30 -17.73
N ARG A 56 -16.89 3.37 -17.22
CA ARG A 56 -17.48 4.71 -17.23
C ARG A 56 -17.66 5.32 -18.61
N ARG A 57 -16.67 5.24 -19.52
CA ARG A 57 -16.80 5.82 -20.87
C ARG A 57 -17.91 5.18 -21.70
N GLU A 58 -18.24 3.94 -21.40
CA GLU A 58 -19.37 3.22 -22.02
C GLU A 58 -20.72 3.56 -21.36
N THR A 59 -20.73 4.00 -20.10
CA THR A 59 -21.96 4.34 -19.34
C THR A 59 -22.31 5.83 -19.46
N ASP A 60 -21.32 6.74 -19.52
CA ASP A 60 -21.50 8.21 -19.70
C ASP A 60 -21.81 8.60 -21.18
N GLY A 61 -22.07 7.63 -22.05
CA GLY A 61 -22.45 7.88 -23.44
C GLY A 61 -23.83 8.53 -23.63
N ASP A 62 -24.60 8.76 -22.56
CA ASP A 62 -26.03 9.11 -22.68
C ASP A 62 -26.58 10.18 -21.70
N GLU A 63 -25.78 10.88 -20.88
CA GLU A 63 -26.33 11.95 -20.02
C GLU A 63 -25.56 13.29 -20.10
N VAL A 64 -26.28 14.29 -20.59
CA VAL A 64 -25.94 15.70 -20.65
C VAL A 64 -26.51 16.41 -19.41
N LEU A 65 -25.67 17.25 -18.77
CA LEU A 65 -25.95 18.31 -17.76
C LEU A 65 -26.22 17.89 -16.30
N GLY A 66 -25.26 18.19 -15.42
CA GLY A 66 -25.52 18.44 -13.98
C GLY A 66 -24.33 18.15 -13.05
N ASP A 67 -23.61 19.21 -12.63
CA ASP A 67 -22.79 19.26 -11.39
C ASP A 67 -21.85 18.07 -11.06
N ALA A 68 -21.09 17.61 -12.05
CA ALA A 68 -20.06 16.59 -11.88
C ALA A 68 -18.75 17.15 -11.26
N GLU A 69 -18.84 17.87 -10.15
CA GLU A 69 -17.66 18.23 -9.35
C GLU A 69 -17.24 17.03 -8.47
N THR A 70 -16.07 16.46 -8.79
CA THR A 70 -15.12 15.87 -7.81
C THR A 70 -15.57 14.68 -6.95
N ARG A 71 -16.28 13.69 -7.52
CA ARG A 71 -16.50 12.40 -6.84
C ARG A 71 -15.75 11.28 -7.56
N THR A 72 -14.72 10.70 -6.94
CA THR A 72 -14.05 9.52 -7.50
C THR A 72 -15.09 8.40 -7.68
N PRO A 73 -15.05 7.62 -8.77
CA PRO A 73 -16.08 6.63 -9.07
C PRO A 73 -16.25 5.61 -7.94
N ALA A 74 -17.49 5.16 -7.69
CA ALA A 74 -17.78 4.19 -6.64
C ALA A 74 -16.98 2.87 -6.80
N SER A 75 -16.70 2.43 -8.02
CA SER A 75 -15.87 1.24 -8.29
C SER A 75 -14.40 1.44 -7.90
N VAL A 76 -13.84 2.60 -8.23
CA VAL A 76 -12.47 3.00 -7.84
C VAL A 76 -12.36 3.09 -6.32
N PHE A 77 -13.38 3.65 -5.66
CA PHE A 77 -13.46 3.67 -4.20
C PHE A 77 -13.36 2.26 -3.57
N TRP A 78 -14.10 1.27 -4.10
CA TRP A 78 -14.05 -0.09 -3.55
C TRP A 78 -12.72 -0.80 -3.80
N ILE A 79 -12.06 -0.54 -4.94
CA ILE A 79 -10.72 -1.05 -5.23
C ILE A 79 -9.72 -0.48 -4.21
N HIS A 80 -9.73 0.83 -3.99
CA HIS A 80 -8.87 1.49 -3.01
C HIS A 80 -9.18 0.99 -1.60
N LEU A 81 -10.45 0.99 -1.19
CA LEU A 81 -10.86 0.56 0.14
C LEU A 81 -10.47 -0.90 0.42
N GLY A 82 -10.68 -1.81 -0.54
CA GLY A 82 -10.28 -3.21 -0.40
C GLY A 82 -8.76 -3.38 -0.27
N SER A 83 -7.99 -2.58 -1.00
CA SER A 83 -6.53 -2.61 -0.96
C SER A 83 -5.97 -2.07 0.35
N PHE A 84 -6.53 -0.95 0.84
CA PHE A 84 -6.21 -0.42 2.16
C PHE A 84 -6.63 -1.37 3.28
N SER A 85 -7.77 -2.06 3.15
CA SER A 85 -8.15 -3.11 4.10
C SER A 85 -7.17 -4.28 4.10
N ALA A 86 -6.69 -4.73 2.93
CA ALA A 86 -5.68 -5.79 2.85
C ALA A 86 -4.36 -5.37 3.51
N TYR A 87 -3.92 -4.13 3.24
CA TYR A 87 -2.74 -3.55 3.88
C TYR A 87 -2.89 -3.44 5.40
N ASN A 88 -4.02 -2.90 5.87
CA ASN A 88 -4.32 -2.78 7.30
C ASN A 88 -4.38 -4.14 8.01
N GLY A 89 -4.92 -5.16 7.33
CA GLY A 89 -4.89 -6.54 7.82
C GLY A 89 -3.47 -7.09 7.94
N LEU A 90 -2.63 -6.86 6.93
CA LEU A 90 -1.22 -7.26 6.97
C LEU A 90 -0.48 -6.57 8.14
N VAL A 91 -0.71 -5.27 8.35
CA VAL A 91 -0.17 -4.53 9.50
C VAL A 91 -0.62 -5.16 10.83
N GLY A 92 -1.91 -5.48 10.96
CA GLY A 92 -2.44 -6.16 12.14
C GLY A 92 -1.77 -7.51 12.40
N TYR A 93 -1.53 -8.30 11.35
CA TYR A 93 -0.85 -9.60 11.44
C TYR A 93 0.62 -9.44 11.89
N LEU A 94 1.34 -8.49 11.29
CA LEU A 94 2.77 -8.26 11.55
C LEU A 94 3.03 -7.67 12.94
N LEU A 95 2.04 -7.09 13.62
CA LEU A 95 2.17 -6.56 14.98
C LEU A 95 2.72 -7.60 15.98
N LEU A 96 2.33 -8.86 15.83
CA LEU A 96 2.77 -9.97 16.69
C LEU A 96 4.06 -10.65 16.19
N HIS A 97 4.43 -10.44 14.93
CA HIS A 97 5.57 -11.06 14.26
C HIS A 97 6.68 -10.05 13.93
N ARG A 98 6.90 -9.08 14.83
CA ARG A 98 7.92 -8.04 14.66
C ARG A 98 9.30 -8.64 14.87
N GLU A 99 10.25 -8.27 14.01
CA GLU A 99 11.67 -8.64 14.14
C GLU A 99 12.27 -8.14 15.46
N GLU A 100 12.01 -6.88 15.79
CA GLU A 100 12.50 -6.24 17.00
C GLU A 100 11.47 -6.29 18.12
N THR A 101 11.71 -7.17 19.10
CA THR A 101 10.85 -7.33 20.27
C THR A 101 11.13 -6.26 21.33
N GLY A 102 10.19 -6.05 22.26
CA GLY A 102 10.33 -5.10 23.37
C GLY A 102 9.28 -3.98 23.40
N LEU A 103 9.10 -3.39 24.59
CA LEU A 103 8.06 -2.38 24.84
C LEU A 103 8.33 -1.06 24.11
N LEU A 104 9.58 -0.60 24.07
CA LEU A 104 9.93 0.64 23.36
C LEU A 104 9.68 0.51 21.84
N ASN A 105 10.15 -0.59 21.23
CA ASN A 105 9.89 -0.90 19.83
C ASN A 105 8.37 -1.01 19.54
N LEU A 106 7.60 -1.55 20.48
CA LEU A 106 6.14 -1.62 20.37
C LEU A 106 5.50 -0.24 20.38
N LEU A 107 5.94 0.64 21.29
CA LEU A 107 5.44 2.00 21.38
C LEU A 107 5.79 2.82 20.13
N PHE A 108 7.01 2.67 19.60
CA PHE A 108 7.40 3.31 18.34
C PHE A 108 6.56 2.82 17.17
N TYR A 109 6.43 1.49 17.02
CA TYR A 109 5.59 0.89 15.98
C TYR A 109 4.14 1.38 16.08
N PHE A 110 3.55 1.32 17.28
CA PHE A 110 2.18 1.77 17.53
C PHE A 110 2.01 3.25 17.15
N THR A 111 2.93 4.11 17.59
CA THR A 111 2.86 5.55 17.31
C THR A 111 2.98 5.84 15.82
N ALA A 112 3.96 5.22 15.14
CA ALA A 112 4.17 5.37 13.72
C ALA A 112 2.96 4.90 12.91
N MET A 113 2.41 3.72 13.23
CA MET A 113 1.24 3.17 12.53
C MET A 113 -0.04 3.94 12.84
N ALA A 114 -0.21 4.45 14.06
CA ALA A 114 -1.35 5.31 14.40
C ALA A 114 -1.32 6.61 13.57
N LEU A 115 -0.16 7.26 13.48
CA LEU A 115 0.02 8.44 12.62
C LEU A 115 -0.23 8.11 11.15
N HIS A 116 0.30 6.98 10.66
CA HIS A 116 0.08 6.51 9.30
C HIS A 116 -1.41 6.34 8.99
N PHE A 117 -2.16 5.68 9.89
CA PHE A 117 -3.60 5.51 9.73
C PHE A 117 -4.36 6.83 9.79
N VAL A 118 -3.98 7.77 10.66
CA VAL A 118 -4.61 9.11 10.69
C VAL A 118 -4.45 9.85 9.37
N VAL A 119 -3.25 9.83 8.80
CA VAL A 119 -2.98 10.48 7.50
C VAL A 119 -3.78 9.80 6.38
N ASN A 120 -3.83 8.47 6.38
CA ASN A 120 -4.59 7.70 5.39
C ASN A 120 -6.11 7.94 5.50
N ASP A 121 -6.64 7.93 6.72
CA ASP A 121 -8.04 8.24 7.03
C ASP A 121 -8.43 9.63 6.54
N TYR A 122 -7.54 10.62 6.74
CA TYR A 122 -7.76 11.98 6.26
C TYR A 122 -7.84 12.03 4.72
N GLY A 123 -6.93 11.33 4.03
CA GLY A 123 -6.93 11.23 2.57
C GLY A 123 -8.22 10.63 2.01
N LEU A 124 -8.68 9.50 2.57
CA LEU A 124 -9.93 8.86 2.17
C LEU A 124 -11.17 9.68 2.53
N HIS A 125 -11.15 10.38 3.67
CA HIS A 125 -12.27 11.23 4.06
C HIS A 125 -12.46 12.39 3.10
N GLU A 126 -11.38 13.03 2.66
CA GLU A 126 -11.44 14.18 1.76
C GLU A 126 -11.97 13.79 0.36
N HIS A 127 -11.57 12.62 -0.15
CA HIS A 127 -11.97 12.17 -1.49
C HIS A 127 -13.35 11.48 -1.52
N HIS A 128 -13.80 10.91 -0.38
CA HIS A 128 -14.94 9.99 -0.34
C HIS A 128 -15.85 10.14 0.88
N ARG A 129 -16.08 11.39 1.29
CA ARG A 129 -16.70 11.81 2.55
C ARG A 129 -17.85 10.92 3.06
N GLU A 130 -18.89 10.70 2.27
CA GLU A 130 -20.11 9.97 2.71
C GLU A 130 -19.93 8.44 2.75
N ALA A 131 -19.32 7.84 1.72
CA ALA A 131 -19.10 6.39 1.67
C ALA A 131 -18.06 5.96 2.72
N TYR A 132 -17.02 6.78 2.91
CA TYR A 132 -16.00 6.57 3.91
C TYR A 132 -16.54 6.64 5.34
N THR A 133 -17.34 7.68 5.66
CA THR A 133 -17.90 7.82 7.01
C THR A 133 -18.90 6.74 7.35
N ARG A 134 -19.63 6.17 6.38
CA ARG A 134 -20.62 5.13 6.64
C ARG A 134 -20.02 3.73 6.75
N VAL A 135 -19.10 3.37 5.87
CA VAL A 135 -18.59 1.98 5.75
C VAL A 135 -17.07 1.91 5.84
N GLY A 136 -16.37 2.80 5.15
CA GLY A 136 -14.90 2.74 4.99
C GLY A 136 -14.16 2.62 6.32
N ARG A 137 -14.45 3.52 7.28
CA ARG A 137 -13.76 3.52 8.59
C ARG A 137 -13.89 2.19 9.35
N TRP A 138 -15.07 1.56 9.28
CA TRP A 138 -15.36 0.34 10.03
C TRP A 138 -14.68 -0.86 9.39
N LEU A 139 -14.64 -0.88 8.06
CA LEU A 139 -13.92 -1.92 7.32
C LEU A 139 -12.41 -1.83 7.56
N LEU A 140 -11.84 -0.62 7.53
CA LEU A 140 -10.43 -0.39 7.80
C LEU A 140 -10.05 -0.76 9.24
N ALA A 141 -10.82 -0.31 10.24
CA ALA A 141 -10.57 -0.68 11.64
C ALA A 141 -10.74 -2.19 11.86
N GLY A 142 -11.80 -2.78 11.29
CA GLY A 142 -12.07 -4.21 11.37
C GLY A 142 -10.97 -5.06 10.73
N SER A 143 -10.36 -4.59 9.63
CA SER A 143 -9.27 -5.31 8.98
C SER A 143 -8.01 -5.40 9.85
N VAL A 144 -7.64 -4.33 10.58
CA VAL A 144 -6.51 -4.37 11.53
C VAL A 144 -6.77 -5.40 12.63
N LEU A 145 -7.97 -5.39 13.21
CA LEU A 145 -8.36 -6.33 14.27
C LEU A 145 -8.37 -7.78 13.76
N LEU A 146 -8.87 -8.01 12.54
CA LEU A 146 -8.89 -9.32 11.91
C LEU A 146 -7.47 -9.82 11.63
N GLY A 147 -6.60 -8.95 11.11
CA GLY A 147 -5.18 -9.25 10.91
C GLY A 147 -4.48 -9.66 12.20
N PHE A 148 -4.70 -8.89 13.27
CA PHE A 148 -4.20 -9.21 14.61
C PHE A 148 -4.71 -10.56 15.12
N LEU A 149 -6.02 -10.81 14.98
CA LEU A 149 -6.62 -12.08 15.40
C LEU A 149 -6.02 -13.26 14.63
N VAL A 150 -5.88 -13.14 13.30
CA VAL A 150 -5.20 -14.15 12.48
C VAL A 150 -3.77 -14.35 12.95
N GLY A 151 -3.01 -13.29 13.19
CA GLY A 151 -1.64 -13.38 13.71
C GLY A 151 -1.55 -14.03 15.08
N SER A 152 -2.61 -13.95 15.90
CA SER A 152 -2.65 -14.58 17.23
C SER A 152 -3.04 -16.07 17.19
N LEU A 153 -3.72 -16.51 16.13
CA LEU A 153 -4.30 -17.85 16.03
C LEU A 153 -3.60 -18.74 15.00
N VAL A 154 -2.96 -18.15 13.99
CA VAL A 154 -2.43 -18.83 12.82
C VAL A 154 -0.98 -18.41 12.61
N ALA A 155 -0.06 -19.37 12.71
CA ALA A 155 1.30 -19.19 12.23
C ALA A 155 1.31 -19.38 10.71
N VAL A 156 1.46 -18.28 9.97
CA VAL A 156 1.54 -18.31 8.52
C VAL A 156 3.02 -18.48 8.13
N PRO A 157 3.35 -19.22 7.06
CA PRO A 157 4.72 -19.31 6.56
C PRO A 157 5.33 -17.93 6.33
N GLU A 158 6.59 -17.74 6.74
CA GLU A 158 7.30 -16.45 6.68
C GLU A 158 7.34 -15.83 5.27
N VAL A 159 7.22 -16.67 4.23
CA VAL A 159 7.15 -16.21 2.83
C VAL A 159 5.87 -15.43 2.51
N LEU A 160 4.74 -15.75 3.15
CA LEU A 160 3.44 -15.18 2.75
C LEU A 160 3.33 -13.67 3.06
N PRO A 161 3.73 -13.19 4.26
CA PRO A 161 3.78 -11.76 4.52
C PRO A 161 4.71 -11.01 3.56
N SER A 162 5.85 -11.58 3.19
CA SER A 162 6.79 -10.99 2.23
C SER A 162 6.19 -10.86 0.83
N LEU A 163 5.49 -11.90 0.36
CA LEU A 163 4.77 -11.87 -0.91
C LEU A 163 3.65 -10.82 -0.91
N LEU A 164 2.86 -10.77 0.18
CA LEU A 164 1.78 -9.78 0.32
C LEU A 164 2.32 -8.35 0.39
N LEU A 165 3.41 -8.13 1.13
CA LEU A 165 4.07 -6.83 1.22
C LEU A 165 4.57 -6.39 -0.16
N ALA A 166 5.27 -7.26 -0.88
CA ALA A 166 5.78 -6.96 -2.21
C ALA A 166 4.63 -6.61 -3.17
N PHE A 167 3.56 -7.42 -3.18
CA PHE A 167 2.38 -7.20 -4.00
C PHE A 167 1.72 -5.85 -3.72
N LEU A 168 1.48 -5.52 -2.44
CA LEU A 168 0.88 -4.26 -2.03
C LEU A 168 1.79 -3.06 -2.33
N ALA A 169 3.11 -3.21 -2.14
CA ALA A 169 4.09 -2.19 -2.49
C ALA A 169 4.02 -1.81 -3.97
N GLY A 170 3.82 -2.80 -4.87
CA GLY A 170 3.56 -2.55 -6.29
C GLY A 170 2.33 -1.66 -6.54
N GLY A 171 1.22 -1.92 -5.83
CA GLY A 171 0.01 -1.09 -5.91
C GLY A 171 0.24 0.32 -5.38
N VAL A 172 0.96 0.48 -4.26
CA VAL A 172 1.32 1.79 -3.69
C VAL A 172 2.18 2.59 -4.66
N ILE A 173 3.17 1.95 -5.31
CA ILE A 173 4.01 2.60 -6.33
C ILE A 173 3.16 3.18 -7.46
N LEU A 174 2.17 2.42 -7.97
CA LEU A 174 1.25 2.91 -8.98
C LEU A 174 0.45 4.11 -8.46
N ASN A 175 -0.07 4.01 -7.24
CA ASN A 175 -0.86 5.08 -6.63
C ASN A 175 -0.09 6.38 -6.55
N VAL A 176 1.15 6.33 -6.05
CA VAL A 176 2.03 7.50 -5.95
C VAL A 176 2.30 8.11 -7.33
N ILE A 177 2.61 7.28 -8.33
CA ILE A 177 2.92 7.76 -9.70
C ILE A 177 1.69 8.42 -10.35
N LYS A 178 0.49 7.93 -10.07
CA LYS A 178 -0.73 8.35 -10.75
C LYS A 178 -1.50 9.46 -10.02
N GLU A 179 -1.60 9.37 -8.69
CA GLU A 179 -2.48 10.22 -7.87
C GLU A 179 -1.72 11.27 -7.07
N GLU A 180 -0.49 10.98 -6.63
CA GLU A 180 0.30 11.91 -5.81
C GLU A 180 1.22 12.82 -6.64
N LEU A 181 1.53 12.46 -7.89
CA LEU A 181 2.23 13.34 -8.81
C LEU A 181 1.21 14.28 -9.49
N PRO A 182 1.28 15.61 -9.24
CA PRO A 182 0.32 16.54 -9.81
C PRO A 182 0.39 16.52 -11.34
N GLU A 183 -0.77 16.63 -12.00
CA GLU A 183 -0.79 17.01 -13.41
C GLU A 183 0.01 18.33 -13.57
N GLU A 184 0.75 18.47 -14.68
CA GLU A 184 1.85 19.44 -14.93
C GLU A 184 1.57 20.91 -14.53
N ARG A 185 0.31 21.27 -14.26
CA ARG A 185 -0.17 22.61 -13.95
C ARG A 185 -0.24 22.99 -12.46
N GLN A 186 -0.06 22.06 -11.50
CA GLN A 186 -0.20 22.35 -10.05
C GLN A 186 1.03 22.00 -9.18
N SER A 187 2.11 21.48 -9.77
CA SER A 187 3.30 21.05 -9.01
C SER A 187 4.18 22.22 -8.56
N ARG A 188 4.27 22.46 -7.25
CA ARG A 188 5.34 23.27 -6.66
C ARG A 188 6.58 22.40 -6.44
N PHE A 189 7.43 22.32 -7.46
CA PHE A 189 8.66 21.51 -7.46
C PHE A 189 9.49 21.65 -6.17
N TRP A 190 9.61 22.86 -5.62
CA TRP A 190 10.38 23.11 -4.41
C TRP A 190 9.80 22.47 -3.14
N ALA A 191 8.47 22.38 -3.02
CA ALA A 191 7.84 21.69 -1.90
C ALA A 191 8.08 20.18 -1.98
N PHE A 192 7.99 19.61 -3.20
CA PHE A 192 8.33 18.22 -3.47
C PHE A 192 9.81 17.92 -3.16
N ALA A 193 10.73 18.76 -3.65
CA ALA A 193 12.16 18.60 -3.40
C ALA A 193 12.51 18.71 -1.91
N ALA A 194 11.89 19.64 -1.18
CA ALA A 194 12.07 19.76 0.26
C ALA A 194 11.59 18.51 1.01
N GLY A 195 10.43 17.96 0.64
CA GLY A 195 9.93 16.69 1.19
C GLY A 195 10.86 15.52 0.91
N LEU A 196 11.37 15.41 -0.34
CA LEU A 196 12.32 14.37 -0.75
C LEU A 196 13.62 14.44 0.07
N VAL A 197 14.24 15.62 0.16
CA VAL A 197 15.50 15.83 0.90
C VAL A 197 15.28 15.60 2.40
N GLY A 198 14.21 16.14 2.96
CA GLY A 198 13.88 15.99 4.39
C GLY A 198 13.67 14.53 4.78
N TYR A 199 12.88 13.78 4.01
CA TYR A 199 12.66 12.37 4.29
C TYR A 199 13.93 11.54 4.11
N THR A 200 14.74 11.84 3.09
CA THR A 200 16.04 11.17 2.90
C THR A 200 16.98 11.43 4.07
N ALA A 201 17.03 12.66 4.61
CA ALA A 201 17.85 12.99 5.77
C ALA A 201 17.39 12.24 7.03
N VAL A 202 16.09 12.08 7.24
CA VAL A 202 15.55 11.27 8.34
C VAL A 202 15.98 9.81 8.21
N LEU A 203 15.88 9.23 7.01
CA LEU A 203 16.30 7.84 6.77
C LEU A 203 17.80 7.61 6.94
N LEU A 204 18.64 8.61 6.68
CA LEU A 204 20.09 8.50 6.92
C LEU A 204 20.47 8.70 8.40
N ALA A 205 19.58 9.24 9.21
CA ALA A 205 19.82 9.54 10.62
C ALA A 205 19.34 8.44 11.58
N VAL A 206 18.50 7.52 11.09
CA VAL A 206 17.95 6.36 11.83
C VAL A 206 18.61 5.10 11.32
#